data_AF-A0A5C7JD69-F1
#
_entry.id   AF-A0A5C7JD69-F1
#
_cell.length_a   1.000
_cell.length_b   1.000
_cell.length_c   1.000
_cell.angle_alpha   90.00
_cell.angle_beta   90.00
_cell.angle_gamma   90.00
#
_symmetry.space_group_name_H-M   'P 1'
#
loop_
_entity.id
_entity.type
_entity.pdbx_description
1 polymer ?
#
loop_
_entity_poly.entity_id
_entity_poly.type
_entity_poly.pdbx_seq_one_letter_code
_entity_poly.pdbx_strand_id
1 'polypeptide(L)'
;MSKLLLIGSDVAVGSATNPANVPNGAIAVFKADGGLLTAGETIDDAAEIYLCQGVATGLSPVITARIQGKNIKKWDGQAYNAATRKIQTLGFIGGSNTYSLPTGNSTSYSLIVMDTTQGFEPYPRYPYSIKTDATATPFEVGDEFCQVINETPTTTINEYKEAIVYANVIVDVSSSAIGGSETLTVTDGSATVTSSGSSHALVAGDYVRIGHATDDTYPVYKVSSVSGASITLTRPFRGTSASGVAAGELSAAPTSSDEAGIQFISLVDNGNFEVTYGGNLDGTVLTNSTAIVFSNGTGTQVSTMERKLLGMKGIFNTIWYPQSFPTFANTAYNYDLYTIEVDNSYLDKGIPTASYSTNYTVIVALKTAGTNNAAFEGTLNPYMNSVDLPSVTL
;
A
#
# COMPACT_ATOMS: atom_id res chain seq x y z
N MET A 1 17.60 -8.49 -21.15
CA MET A 1 16.71 -9.59 -20.73
C MET A 1 15.39 -9.36 -21.41
N SER A 2 14.92 -10.31 -22.23
CA SER A 2 13.60 -10.17 -22.85
C SER A 2 12.54 -10.52 -21.82
N LYS A 3 11.54 -9.65 -21.63
CA LYS A 3 10.44 -9.84 -20.67
C LYS A 3 9.11 -9.78 -21.43
N LEU A 4 8.20 -10.69 -21.14
CA LEU A 4 6.82 -10.63 -21.62
C LEU A 4 5.86 -10.64 -20.43
N LEU A 5 4.82 -9.81 -20.49
CA LEU A 5 3.74 -9.79 -19.51
C LEU A 5 2.46 -10.31 -20.17
N LEU A 6 1.79 -11.26 -19.51
CA LEU A 6 0.43 -11.69 -19.82
C LEU A 6 -0.50 -11.27 -18.68
N ILE A 7 -1.73 -10.85 -19.00
CA ILE A 7 -2.68 -10.34 -18.01
C ILE A 7 -4.03 -11.05 -18.16
N GLY A 8 -4.44 -11.75 -17.11
CA GLY A 8 -5.69 -12.48 -17.04
C GLY A 8 -6.81 -11.65 -16.39
N SER A 9 -7.97 -11.56 -17.03
CA SER A 9 -9.13 -10.80 -16.56
C SER A 9 -10.20 -11.67 -15.89
N ASP A 10 -9.81 -12.78 -15.26
CA ASP A 10 -10.72 -13.73 -14.57
C ASP A 10 -11.77 -14.35 -15.50
N VAL A 11 -11.39 -14.57 -16.75
CA VAL A 11 -12.17 -15.31 -17.76
C VAL A 11 -11.62 -16.71 -17.87
N ALA A 12 -12.46 -17.73 -17.65
CA ALA A 12 -12.03 -19.11 -17.76
C ALA A 12 -11.57 -19.47 -19.19
N VAL A 13 -10.57 -20.33 -19.31
CA VAL A 13 -10.08 -20.86 -20.61
C VAL A 13 -11.19 -21.59 -21.38
N GLY A 14 -12.17 -22.16 -20.68
CA GLY A 14 -13.28 -22.87 -21.27
C GLY A 14 -12.83 -24.13 -22.02
N SER A 15 -13.40 -24.38 -23.20
CA SER A 15 -13.09 -25.52 -24.07
C SER A 15 -12.08 -25.18 -25.18
N ALA A 16 -11.17 -24.23 -24.94
CA ALA A 16 -10.17 -23.85 -25.94
C ALA A 16 -9.25 -25.05 -26.25
N THR A 17 -9.30 -25.53 -27.50
CA THR A 17 -8.48 -26.66 -27.97
C THR A 17 -7.21 -26.23 -28.70
N ASN A 18 -7.07 -24.94 -29.00
CA ASN A 18 -5.90 -24.34 -29.63
C ASN A 18 -5.80 -22.84 -29.27
N PRO A 19 -4.64 -22.20 -29.51
CA PRO A 19 -4.40 -20.81 -29.12
C PRO A 19 -5.40 -19.79 -29.68
N ALA A 20 -5.93 -20.01 -30.88
CA ALA A 20 -6.85 -19.06 -31.54
C ALA A 20 -8.24 -19.03 -30.88
N ASN A 21 -8.59 -20.06 -30.11
CA ASN A 21 -9.88 -20.22 -29.46
C ASN A 21 -9.87 -19.80 -27.99
N VAL A 22 -8.74 -19.27 -27.48
CA VAL A 22 -8.67 -18.81 -26.09
C VAL A 22 -9.54 -17.55 -25.93
N PRO A 23 -10.52 -17.54 -25.01
CA PRO A 23 -11.39 -16.38 -24.79
C PRO A 23 -10.60 -15.11 -24.44
N ASN A 24 -11.12 -13.95 -24.85
CA ASN A 24 -10.49 -12.67 -24.54
C ASN A 24 -10.23 -12.50 -23.03
N GLY A 25 -8.97 -12.26 -22.66
CA GLY A 25 -8.56 -12.09 -21.27
C GLY A 25 -8.37 -13.39 -20.48
N ALA A 26 -8.56 -14.57 -21.09
CA ALA A 26 -8.16 -15.85 -20.52
C ALA A 26 -6.67 -16.14 -20.82
N ILE A 27 -6.02 -16.88 -19.91
CA ILE A 27 -4.64 -17.34 -20.08
C ILE A 27 -4.64 -18.87 -20.03
N ALA A 28 -4.05 -19.47 -21.06
CA ALA A 28 -3.97 -20.91 -21.22
C ALA A 28 -2.52 -21.34 -21.45
N VAL A 29 -2.19 -22.56 -21.02
CA VAL A 29 -0.88 -23.18 -21.26
C VAL A 29 -1.07 -24.25 -22.33
N PHE A 30 -0.24 -24.21 -23.36
CA PHE A 30 -0.27 -25.16 -24.46
C PHE A 30 1.05 -25.91 -24.57
N LYS A 31 0.98 -27.13 -25.06
CA LYS A 31 2.11 -27.96 -25.47
C LYS A 31 2.66 -27.48 -26.81
N ALA A 32 3.89 -27.86 -27.13
CA ALA A 32 4.55 -27.52 -28.40
C ALA A 32 3.76 -27.90 -29.68
N ASP A 33 2.94 -28.94 -29.59
CA ASP A 33 2.11 -29.46 -30.69
C ASP A 33 0.79 -28.67 -30.90
N GLY A 34 0.48 -27.73 -29.99
CA GLY A 34 -0.74 -26.93 -30.04
C GLY A 34 -1.89 -27.44 -29.16
N GLY A 35 -1.74 -28.60 -28.53
CA GLY A 35 -2.70 -29.13 -27.56
C GLY A 35 -2.65 -28.38 -26.23
N LEU A 36 -3.78 -28.27 -25.55
CA LEU A 36 -3.86 -27.67 -24.21
C LEU A 36 -3.07 -28.54 -23.22
N LEU A 37 -2.27 -27.93 -22.35
CA LEU A 37 -1.67 -28.63 -21.21
C LEU A 37 -2.75 -28.84 -20.16
N THR A 38 -3.02 -30.09 -19.82
CA THR A 38 -4.04 -30.47 -18.86
C THR A 38 -3.45 -30.61 -17.45
N ALA A 39 -4.29 -30.43 -16.43
CA ALA A 39 -3.86 -30.55 -15.05
C ALA A 39 -3.28 -31.93 -14.75
N GLY A 40 -2.10 -31.97 -14.13
CA GLY A 40 -1.37 -33.20 -13.82
C GLY A 40 -0.32 -33.60 -14.85
N GLU A 41 -0.30 -33.00 -16.04
CA GLU A 41 0.74 -33.27 -17.04
C GLU A 41 2.10 -32.66 -16.65
N THR A 42 3.16 -33.35 -17.06
CA THR A 42 4.54 -33.12 -16.65
C THR A 42 5.46 -32.85 -17.85
N ILE A 43 6.76 -32.64 -17.60
CA ILE A 43 7.76 -32.51 -18.67
C ILE A 43 7.85 -33.76 -19.57
N ASP A 44 7.54 -34.95 -19.04
CA ASP A 44 7.53 -36.19 -19.82
C ASP A 44 6.38 -36.20 -20.84
N ASP A 45 5.27 -35.54 -20.53
CA ASP A 45 4.11 -35.39 -21.41
C ASP A 45 4.31 -34.25 -22.43
N ALA A 46 5.05 -33.20 -22.04
CA ALA A 46 5.29 -32.02 -22.85
C ALA A 46 6.68 -31.40 -22.59
N ALA A 47 7.70 -31.81 -23.36
CA ALA A 47 9.06 -31.28 -23.20
C ALA A 47 9.17 -29.76 -23.40
N GLU A 48 8.27 -29.16 -24.20
CA GLU A 48 8.14 -27.71 -24.36
C GLU A 48 6.68 -27.27 -24.22
N ILE A 49 6.49 -26.13 -23.56
CA ILE A 49 5.20 -25.47 -23.38
C ILE A 49 5.26 -24.02 -23.86
N TYR A 50 4.12 -23.38 -24.06
CA TYR A 50 4.02 -21.93 -24.22
C TYR A 50 2.73 -21.42 -23.59
N LEU A 51 2.74 -20.18 -23.13
CA LEU A 51 1.57 -19.53 -22.58
C LEU A 51 0.92 -18.67 -23.66
N CYS A 52 -0.40 -18.63 -23.63
CA CYS A 52 -1.22 -17.93 -24.59
C CYS A 52 -2.27 -17.10 -23.84
N GLN A 53 -2.36 -15.82 -24.17
CA GLN A 53 -3.42 -14.94 -23.73
C GLN A 53 -4.40 -14.69 -24.88
N GLY A 54 -5.66 -15.00 -24.63
CA GLY A 54 -6.74 -14.74 -25.57
C GLY A 54 -7.01 -13.25 -25.70
N VAL A 55 -7.38 -12.84 -26.92
CA VAL A 55 -7.63 -11.44 -27.28
C VAL A 55 -8.99 -11.31 -27.93
N ALA A 56 -9.45 -10.08 -28.17
CA ALA A 56 -10.71 -9.84 -28.87
C ALA A 56 -10.75 -10.52 -30.25
N THR A 57 -11.95 -10.96 -30.65
CA THR A 57 -12.18 -11.66 -31.92
C THR A 57 -11.60 -10.89 -33.11
N GLY A 58 -10.84 -11.59 -33.95
CA GLY A 58 -10.18 -11.02 -35.14
C GLY A 58 -8.76 -10.53 -34.91
N LEU A 59 -8.25 -10.57 -33.68
CA LEU A 59 -6.85 -10.32 -33.35
C LEU A 59 -6.10 -11.64 -33.10
N SER A 60 -4.78 -11.63 -33.29
CA SER A 60 -3.92 -12.78 -32.96
C SER A 60 -3.64 -12.81 -31.46
N PRO A 61 -3.73 -13.98 -30.81
CA PRO A 61 -3.44 -14.12 -29.39
C PRO A 61 -1.98 -13.75 -29.07
N VAL A 62 -1.75 -13.30 -27.84
CA VAL A 62 -0.39 -13.02 -27.35
C VAL A 62 0.20 -14.33 -26.86
N ILE A 63 1.29 -14.77 -27.49
CA ILE A 63 1.92 -16.07 -27.23
C ILE A 63 3.37 -15.85 -26.76
N THR A 64 3.80 -16.57 -25.72
CA THR A 64 5.20 -16.58 -25.29
C THR A 64 6.09 -17.27 -26.33
N ALA A 65 7.40 -17.07 -26.25
CA ALA A 65 8.32 -18.04 -26.85
C ALA A 65 8.08 -19.43 -26.25
N ARG A 66 8.45 -20.49 -26.97
CA ARG A 66 8.43 -21.84 -26.43
C ARG A 66 9.41 -21.92 -25.26
N ILE A 67 8.94 -22.53 -24.18
CA ILE A 67 9.64 -22.72 -22.93
C ILE A 67 10.00 -24.20 -22.86
N GLN A 68 11.29 -24.51 -22.91
CA GLN A 68 11.76 -25.87 -22.67
C GLN A 68 11.74 -26.11 -21.16
N GLY A 69 10.99 -27.10 -20.69
CA GLY A 69 10.80 -27.33 -19.25
C GLY A 69 12.12 -27.46 -18.49
N LYS A 70 13.07 -28.21 -19.05
CA LYS A 70 14.42 -28.43 -18.49
C LYS A 70 15.26 -27.15 -18.30
N ASN A 71 14.89 -26.04 -18.93
CA ASN A 71 15.63 -24.77 -18.87
C ASN A 71 14.94 -23.75 -17.96
N ILE A 72 13.83 -24.11 -17.31
CA ILE A 72 13.17 -23.22 -16.35
C ILE A 72 14.06 -23.16 -15.11
N LYS A 73 14.51 -21.95 -14.78
CA LYS A 73 15.36 -21.66 -13.62
C LYS A 73 14.56 -21.26 -12.41
N LYS A 74 13.40 -20.63 -12.64
CA LYS A 74 12.60 -20.05 -11.58
C LYS A 74 11.12 -20.18 -11.91
N TRP A 75 10.37 -20.65 -10.93
CA TRP A 75 8.92 -20.56 -10.85
C TRP A 75 8.60 -19.94 -9.49
N ASP A 76 7.94 -18.79 -9.50
CA ASP A 76 7.72 -17.98 -8.31
C ASP A 76 6.39 -17.24 -8.41
N GLY A 77 5.79 -16.99 -7.26
CA GLY A 77 4.50 -16.34 -7.14
C GLY A 77 4.52 -15.28 -6.05
N GLN A 78 3.92 -14.15 -6.36
CA GLN A 78 3.77 -13.05 -5.42
C GLN A 78 2.29 -12.66 -5.37
N ALA A 79 1.63 -13.02 -4.27
CA ALA A 79 0.26 -12.60 -4.01
C ALA A 79 0.19 -11.08 -3.89
N TYR A 80 -0.92 -10.51 -4.35
CA TYR A 80 -1.25 -9.13 -4.12
C TYR A 80 -1.12 -8.81 -2.64
N ASN A 81 -0.35 -7.77 -2.35
CA ASN A 81 -0.27 -7.22 -1.02
C ASN A 81 -0.71 -5.77 -1.06
N ALA A 82 -1.68 -5.42 -0.24
CA ALA A 82 -2.13 -4.04 -0.10
C ALA A 82 -1.03 -3.22 0.60
N ALA A 83 -0.84 -1.99 0.14
CA ALA A 83 0.08 -1.09 0.80
C ALA A 83 -0.49 -0.70 2.16
N THR A 84 0.36 -0.66 3.17
CA THR A 84 0.02 -0.02 4.44
C THR A 84 0.65 1.37 4.50
N ARG A 85 0.03 2.26 5.25
CA ARG A 85 0.63 3.56 5.57
C ARG A 85 1.63 3.36 6.68
N LYS A 86 2.81 3.97 6.55
CA LYS A 86 3.75 4.05 7.66
C LYS A 86 3.14 4.86 8.79
N ILE A 87 3.31 4.36 10.01
CA ILE A 87 2.99 5.06 11.25
C ILE A 87 4.28 5.18 12.04
N GLN A 88 4.61 6.40 12.47
CA GLN A 88 5.71 6.64 13.38
C GLN A 88 5.18 7.41 14.58
N THR A 89 5.63 7.06 15.78
CA THR A 89 5.26 7.73 17.01
C THR A 89 6.48 8.38 17.64
N LEU A 90 6.25 9.50 18.34
CA LEU A 90 7.25 10.25 19.07
C LEU A 90 6.73 10.52 20.48
N GLY A 91 7.48 10.12 21.51
CA GLY A 91 7.05 10.22 22.91
C GLY A 91 6.30 8.94 23.33
N PHE A 92 5.03 9.05 23.70
CA PHE A 92 4.18 7.89 23.98
C PHE A 92 3.98 7.03 22.73
N ILE A 93 4.08 5.70 22.87
CA ILE A 93 4.02 4.73 21.76
C ILE A 93 2.90 3.69 21.88
N GLY A 94 2.01 3.81 22.88
CA GLY A 94 1.03 2.79 23.26
C GLY A 94 1.54 1.78 24.29
N GLY A 95 0.67 1.32 25.19
CA GLY A 95 0.99 0.36 26.26
C GLY A 95 1.69 0.96 27.49
N SER A 96 2.09 0.10 28.43
CA SER A 96 2.55 0.47 29.79
C SER A 96 3.93 1.15 29.90
N ASN A 97 4.43 1.77 28.83
CA ASN A 97 5.78 2.35 28.80
C ASN A 97 5.74 3.85 29.11
N THR A 98 6.48 4.25 30.15
CA THR A 98 6.57 5.61 30.70
C THR A 98 7.60 6.47 29.95
N TYR A 99 7.23 6.99 28.77
CA TYR A 99 8.06 7.97 28.04
C TYR A 99 7.19 8.89 27.17
N SER A 100 7.65 10.12 26.95
CA SER A 100 6.79 11.20 26.46
C SER A 100 7.47 12.25 25.62
N LEU A 101 6.63 13.15 25.08
CA LEU A 101 7.06 14.43 24.55
C LEU A 101 7.72 15.25 25.68
N PRO A 102 8.97 15.67 25.50
CA PRO A 102 9.67 16.40 26.54
C PRO A 102 9.11 17.81 26.68
N THR A 103 8.56 18.10 27.84
CA THR A 103 8.35 19.46 28.33
C THR A 103 9.58 19.89 29.13
N GLY A 104 10.73 20.03 28.45
CA GLY A 104 11.77 20.89 29.01
C GLY A 104 11.15 22.28 29.23
N ASN A 105 11.67 23.11 30.13
CA ASN A 105 11.22 24.50 30.32
C ASN A 105 11.51 25.42 29.10
N SER A 106 11.39 24.89 27.88
CA SER A 106 11.56 25.55 26.60
C SER A 106 10.22 26.12 26.14
N THR A 107 10.27 27.31 25.54
CA THR A 107 9.12 27.96 24.89
C THR A 107 9.14 27.75 23.37
N SER A 108 10.01 26.87 22.88
CA SER A 108 10.16 26.60 21.44
C SER A 108 10.61 25.16 21.19
N TYR A 109 9.91 24.49 20.28
CA TYR A 109 10.14 23.10 19.91
C TYR A 109 10.21 22.97 18.40
N SER A 110 11.06 22.07 17.89
CA SER A 110 11.18 21.83 16.46
C SER A 110 11.29 20.34 16.12
N LEU A 111 10.68 19.96 14.99
CA LEU A 111 10.79 18.64 14.41
C LEU A 111 10.97 18.74 12.90
N ILE A 112 11.50 17.68 12.30
CA ILE A 112 11.71 17.55 10.87
C ILE A 112 11.10 16.22 10.46
N VAL A 113 10.17 16.26 9.52
CA VAL A 113 9.69 15.07 8.81
C VAL A 113 10.49 14.97 7.51
N MET A 114 11.15 13.83 7.29
CA MET A 114 11.94 13.57 6.09
C MET A 114 11.20 12.55 5.23
N ASP A 115 10.98 12.84 3.95
CA ASP A 115 10.43 11.87 3.00
C ASP A 115 11.54 10.91 2.57
N THR A 116 11.43 9.65 2.98
CA THR A 116 12.36 8.57 2.67
C THR A 116 11.72 7.55 1.73
N THR A 117 10.69 7.96 0.99
CA THR A 117 10.06 7.17 -0.06
C THR A 117 11.07 6.88 -1.18
N GLN A 118 11.09 5.64 -1.65
CA GLN A 118 12.05 5.20 -2.67
C GLN A 118 11.94 6.06 -3.94
N GLY A 119 13.08 6.56 -4.44
CA GLY A 119 13.16 7.37 -5.66
C GLY A 119 13.24 8.88 -5.43
N PHE A 120 13.10 9.34 -4.19
CA PHE A 120 13.27 10.75 -3.82
C PHE A 120 14.65 11.01 -3.20
N GLU A 121 15.69 11.16 -4.03
CA GLU A 121 17.00 11.62 -3.56
C GLU A 121 17.38 12.94 -4.26
N PRO A 122 17.69 14.02 -3.51
CA PRO A 122 17.84 14.08 -2.06
C PRO A 122 16.50 14.04 -1.29
N TYR A 123 16.45 13.30 -0.18
CA TYR A 123 15.26 13.16 0.68
C TYR A 123 14.71 14.53 1.12
N PRO A 124 13.52 14.94 0.64
CA PRO A 124 12.88 16.19 1.03
C PRO A 124 12.70 16.29 2.54
N ARG A 125 12.90 17.48 3.11
CA ARG A 125 12.79 17.74 4.55
C ARG A 125 11.76 18.82 4.83
N TYR A 126 10.86 18.51 5.76
CA TYR A 126 9.75 19.37 6.16
C TYR A 126 9.95 19.76 7.63
N PRO A 127 10.55 20.93 7.91
CA PRO A 127 10.73 21.41 9.26
C PRO A 127 9.42 22.00 9.80
N TYR A 128 9.09 21.65 11.03
CA TYR A 128 7.96 22.19 11.79
C TYR A 128 8.48 22.78 13.09
N SER A 129 7.89 23.88 13.53
CA SER A 129 8.27 24.54 14.78
C SER A 129 7.06 25.17 15.43
N ILE A 130 7.01 25.06 16.75
CA ILE A 130 5.93 25.63 17.57
C ILE A 130 6.53 26.46 18.70
N LYS A 131 5.72 27.36 19.24
CA LYS A 131 6.03 28.12 20.44
C LYS A 131 4.90 27.93 21.44
N THR A 132 5.25 27.52 22.64
CA THR A 132 4.31 27.36 23.75
C THR A 132 4.76 28.22 24.92
N ASP A 133 3.90 28.36 25.94
CA ASP A 133 4.35 28.89 27.22
C ASP A 133 5.21 27.86 27.97
N ALA A 134 5.93 28.34 29.00
CA ALA A 134 6.86 27.52 29.79
C ALA A 134 6.17 26.51 30.73
N THR A 135 4.83 26.58 30.84
CA THR A 135 4.00 25.68 31.65
C THR A 135 3.17 24.72 30.80
N ALA A 136 3.37 24.73 29.47
CA ALA A 136 2.62 23.91 28.55
C ALA A 136 2.82 22.42 28.87
N THR A 137 1.69 21.72 28.93
CA THR A 137 1.64 20.27 29.12
C THR A 137 2.12 19.54 27.87
N PRO A 138 2.57 18.28 27.99
CA PRO A 138 2.95 17.48 26.82
C PRO A 138 1.82 17.34 25.80
N PHE A 139 0.56 17.28 26.27
CA PHE A 139 -0.60 17.28 25.38
C PHE A 139 -0.69 18.57 24.57
N GLU A 140 -0.53 19.74 25.20
CA GLU A 140 -0.57 21.02 24.49
C GLU A 140 0.56 21.13 23.47
N VAL A 141 1.78 20.71 23.82
CA VAL A 141 2.91 20.63 22.87
C VAL A 141 2.56 19.70 21.69
N GLY A 142 1.98 18.53 21.96
CA GLY A 142 1.55 17.60 20.93
C GLY A 142 0.42 18.12 20.04
N ASP A 143 -0.59 18.77 20.63
CA ASP A 143 -1.77 19.31 19.94
C ASP A 143 -1.36 20.45 19.00
N GLU A 144 -0.47 21.35 19.45
CA GLU A 144 0.10 22.42 18.63
C GLU A 144 0.90 21.88 17.44
N PHE A 145 1.75 20.87 17.64
CA PHE A 145 2.45 20.22 16.52
C PHE A 145 1.46 19.57 15.55
N CYS A 146 0.45 18.86 16.07
CA CYS A 146 -0.57 18.26 15.24
C CYS A 146 -1.34 19.31 14.44
N GLN A 147 -1.64 20.46 15.04
CA GLN A 147 -2.29 21.56 14.34
C GLN A 147 -1.42 22.07 13.18
N VAL A 148 -0.17 22.46 13.43
CA VAL A 148 0.72 23.00 12.39
C VAL A 148 0.96 22.00 11.26
N ILE A 149 1.19 20.72 11.59
CA ILE A 149 1.37 19.66 10.58
C ILE A 149 0.11 19.48 9.74
N ASN A 150 -1.05 19.42 10.38
CA ASN A 150 -2.31 19.16 9.68
C ASN A 150 -2.81 20.37 8.87
N GLU A 151 -2.47 21.60 9.27
CA GLU A 151 -2.79 22.82 8.52
C GLU A 151 -1.81 23.07 7.36
N THR A 152 -0.69 22.36 7.31
CA THR A 152 0.25 22.47 6.19
C THR A 152 -0.44 22.01 4.91
N PRO A 153 -0.40 22.83 3.84
CA PRO A 153 -1.10 22.51 2.61
C PRO A 153 -0.65 21.16 2.03
N THR A 154 -1.59 20.41 1.45
CA THR A 154 -1.29 19.18 0.70
C THR A 154 -1.02 19.47 -0.77
N THR A 155 -0.85 20.73 -1.14
CA THR A 155 -0.65 21.17 -2.52
C THR A 155 0.74 20.79 -3.02
N THR A 156 0.82 20.50 -4.32
CA THR A 156 2.09 20.27 -5.00
C THR A 156 2.69 21.60 -5.40
N ILE A 157 3.75 22.03 -4.71
CA ILE A 157 4.60 23.12 -5.19
C ILE A 157 5.91 22.47 -5.65
N ASN A 158 6.07 22.34 -6.98
CA ASN A 158 7.27 21.79 -7.65
C ASN A 158 7.56 20.29 -7.40
N GLU A 159 6.68 19.38 -7.85
CA GLU A 159 6.82 17.91 -7.75
C GLU A 159 6.83 17.32 -6.32
N TYR A 160 7.07 18.14 -5.30
CA TYR A 160 6.98 17.79 -3.88
C TYR A 160 5.63 18.24 -3.31
N LYS A 161 4.99 17.37 -2.51
CA LYS A 161 3.88 17.78 -1.65
C LYS A 161 4.44 18.60 -0.48
N GLU A 162 3.76 19.65 -0.06
CA GLU A 162 4.17 20.43 1.12
C GLU A 162 3.87 19.69 2.45
N ALA A 163 2.89 18.78 2.44
CA ALA A 163 2.64 17.83 3.52
C ALA A 163 2.71 16.38 3.01
N ILE A 164 3.43 15.53 3.73
CA ILE A 164 3.58 14.08 3.46
C ILE A 164 2.95 13.19 4.53
N VAL A 165 2.66 13.76 5.70
CA VAL A 165 2.05 13.10 6.85
C VAL A 165 0.90 13.95 7.39
N TYR A 166 -0.01 13.30 8.10
CA TYR A 166 -0.87 13.96 9.08
C TYR A 166 -0.48 13.45 10.48
N ALA A 167 -0.82 14.22 11.51
CA ALA A 167 -0.43 13.92 12.87
C ALA A 167 -1.63 13.91 13.83
N ASN A 168 -1.53 13.07 14.85
CA ASN A 168 -2.52 12.93 15.91
C ASN A 168 -1.84 12.86 17.28
N VAL A 169 -2.50 13.39 18.30
CA VAL A 169 -2.06 13.20 19.69
C VAL A 169 -2.63 11.89 20.21
N ILE A 170 -1.77 11.06 20.81
CA ILE A 170 -2.14 9.85 21.55
C ILE A 170 -1.71 10.01 23.00
N VAL A 171 -2.44 9.38 23.92
CA VAL A 171 -2.22 9.58 25.37
C VAL A 171 -2.41 8.31 26.19
N ASP A 172 -1.65 8.19 27.27
CA ASP A 172 -1.77 7.14 28.30
C ASP A 172 -2.69 7.59 29.44
N VAL A 173 -3.95 7.88 29.09
CA VAL A 173 -4.98 8.21 30.07
C VAL A 173 -6.16 7.28 29.87
N SER A 174 -6.63 6.71 30.97
CA SER A 174 -7.80 5.85 30.98
C SER A 174 -9.01 6.60 30.41
N SER A 175 -9.81 5.88 29.64
CA SER A 175 -11.03 6.41 29.03
C SER A 175 -12.15 5.38 29.16
N SER A 176 -13.39 5.86 29.09
CA SER A 176 -14.59 5.04 29.11
C SER A 176 -15.55 5.48 28.02
N ALA A 177 -16.37 4.55 27.52
CA ALA A 177 -17.30 4.82 26.43
C ALA A 177 -18.19 6.05 26.73
N ILE A 178 -18.27 6.97 25.76
CA ILE A 178 -19.14 8.14 25.88
C ILE A 178 -20.61 7.69 25.98
N GLY A 179 -21.37 8.30 26.89
CA GLY A 179 -22.81 8.02 27.04
C GLY A 179 -23.15 6.55 27.29
N GLY A 180 -22.21 5.76 27.83
CA GLY A 180 -22.33 4.32 28.08
C GLY A 180 -22.05 3.43 26.87
N SER A 181 -22.41 3.86 25.65
CA SER A 181 -22.09 3.15 24.39
C SER A 181 -22.37 3.99 23.14
N GLU A 182 -22.41 5.32 23.24
CA GLU A 182 -22.64 6.17 22.07
C GLU A 182 -21.45 6.10 21.10
N THR A 183 -21.73 6.31 19.82
CA THR A 183 -20.73 6.29 18.75
C THR A 183 -20.70 7.63 18.04
N LEU A 184 -19.60 7.94 17.36
CA LEU A 184 -19.41 9.18 16.61
C LEU A 184 -19.54 8.93 15.10
N THR A 185 -20.06 9.94 14.41
CA THR A 185 -19.87 10.15 12.97
C THR A 185 -18.77 11.18 12.79
N VAL A 186 -17.71 10.78 12.10
CA VAL A 186 -16.49 11.57 11.88
C VAL A 186 -16.25 11.74 10.40
N THR A 187 -15.80 12.94 10.02
CA THR A 187 -15.45 13.28 8.65
C THR A 187 -14.03 13.83 8.64
N ASP A 188 -13.16 13.25 7.83
CA ASP A 188 -11.81 13.75 7.63
C ASP A 188 -11.84 15.23 7.24
N GLY A 189 -11.06 16.05 7.95
CA GLY A 189 -11.05 17.50 7.75
C GLY A 189 -12.13 18.29 8.48
N SER A 190 -13.06 17.64 9.19
CA SER A 190 -14.09 18.33 9.95
C SER A 190 -13.69 18.50 11.42
N ALA A 191 -13.86 19.72 11.96
CA ALA A 191 -13.79 19.96 13.41
C ALA A 191 -15.07 19.54 14.14
N THR A 192 -16.15 19.27 13.42
CA THR A 192 -17.41 18.83 14.00
C THR A 192 -17.57 17.32 13.82
N VAL A 193 -17.84 16.64 14.92
CA VAL A 193 -18.23 15.22 14.98
C VAL A 193 -19.63 15.12 15.59
N THR A 194 -20.40 14.12 15.17
CA THR A 194 -21.79 13.96 15.62
C THR A 194 -21.94 12.67 16.41
N SER A 195 -22.30 12.76 17.68
CA SER A 195 -22.66 11.58 18.48
C SER A 195 -23.97 10.96 18.00
N SER A 196 -24.11 9.64 18.16
CA SER A 196 -25.35 8.91 17.89
C SER A 196 -26.50 9.31 18.83
N GLY A 197 -26.20 10.00 19.93
CA GLY A 197 -27.15 10.53 20.90
C GLY A 197 -26.64 11.80 21.58
N SER A 198 -27.33 12.25 22.63
CA SER A 198 -26.96 13.43 23.42
C SER A 198 -26.66 13.09 24.89
N SER A 199 -26.44 11.81 25.20
CA SER A 199 -26.18 11.33 26.57
C SER A 199 -24.69 11.24 26.87
N HIS A 200 -23.82 11.64 25.92
CA HIS A 200 -22.36 11.59 26.04
C HIS A 200 -21.75 12.42 27.17
N ALA A 201 -22.49 13.34 27.79
CA ALA A 201 -22.08 14.21 28.90
C ALA A 201 -20.88 15.16 28.65
N LEU A 202 -20.15 15.00 27.54
CA LEU A 202 -19.05 15.89 27.15
C LEU A 202 -19.44 17.38 27.20
N VAL A 203 -18.53 18.19 27.72
CA VAL A 203 -18.57 19.66 27.74
C VAL A 203 -17.29 20.25 27.16
N ALA A 204 -17.28 21.57 26.94
CA ALA A 204 -16.09 22.28 26.50
C ALA A 204 -14.94 22.12 27.52
N GLY A 205 -13.76 21.76 27.04
CA GLY A 205 -12.58 21.47 27.86
C GLY A 205 -12.30 19.99 28.07
N ASP A 206 -13.29 19.11 27.86
CA ASP A 206 -13.11 17.67 27.99
C ASP A 206 -12.25 17.10 26.86
N TYR A 207 -11.78 15.87 27.05
CA TYR A 207 -10.95 15.16 26.10
C TYR A 207 -11.65 13.89 25.63
N VAL A 208 -11.73 13.72 24.32
CA VAL A 208 -12.39 12.58 23.67
C VAL A 208 -11.39 11.80 22.82
N ARG A 209 -11.32 10.50 23.08
CA ARG A 209 -10.63 9.51 22.26
C ARG A 209 -11.54 9.04 21.15
N ILE A 210 -11.07 9.06 19.91
CA ILE A 210 -11.89 8.73 18.73
C ILE A 210 -11.31 7.49 18.04
N GLY A 211 -12.14 6.47 17.84
CA GLY A 211 -11.80 5.21 17.17
C GLY A 211 -11.86 3.99 18.09
N HIS A 212 -11.70 4.20 19.41
CA HIS A 212 -11.91 3.19 20.44
C HIS A 212 -12.29 3.83 21.77
N ALA A 213 -12.99 3.09 22.63
CA ALA A 213 -13.41 3.59 23.95
C ALA A 213 -12.28 3.62 24.98
N THR A 214 -11.28 2.73 24.85
CA THR A 214 -10.27 2.48 25.90
C THR A 214 -8.84 2.20 25.40
N ASP A 215 -8.60 2.15 24.09
CA ASP A 215 -7.30 1.70 23.53
C ASP A 215 -6.39 2.91 23.34
N ASP A 216 -5.23 2.88 23.99
CA ASP A 216 -4.33 4.02 24.10
C ASP A 216 -3.68 4.46 22.77
N THR A 217 -3.76 3.62 21.73
CA THR A 217 -3.20 3.87 20.39
C THR A 217 -4.05 4.79 19.51
N TYR A 218 -5.27 5.12 19.94
CA TYR A 218 -6.21 5.96 19.19
C TYR A 218 -6.10 7.45 19.53
N PRO A 219 -6.37 8.33 18.56
CA PRO A 219 -6.20 9.77 18.72
C PRO A 219 -7.13 10.38 19.75
N VAL A 220 -6.62 11.36 20.50
CA VAL A 220 -7.36 12.16 21.47
C VAL A 220 -7.47 13.61 21.01
N TYR A 221 -8.65 14.17 21.19
CA TYR A 221 -9.02 15.53 20.81
C TYR A 221 -9.61 16.26 22.00
N LYS A 222 -9.33 17.56 22.09
CA LYS A 222 -9.97 18.43 23.08
C LYS A 222 -11.30 18.95 22.52
N VAL A 223 -12.33 18.97 23.35
CA VAL A 223 -13.67 19.47 23.02
C VAL A 223 -13.67 20.98 23.16
N SER A 224 -13.99 21.68 22.07
CA SER A 224 -14.12 23.14 22.01
C SER A 224 -15.52 23.60 22.42
N SER A 225 -16.56 22.93 21.92
CA SER A 225 -17.95 23.21 22.28
C SER A 225 -18.88 22.04 21.97
N VAL A 226 -20.06 22.03 22.60
CA VAL A 226 -21.08 20.98 22.44
C VAL A 226 -22.46 21.62 22.25
N SER A 227 -23.22 21.10 21.30
CA SER A 227 -24.60 21.51 21.01
C SER A 227 -25.46 20.29 20.69
N GLY A 228 -26.19 19.79 21.69
CA GLY A 228 -26.89 18.51 21.58
C GLY A 228 -25.90 17.39 21.26
N ALA A 229 -26.16 16.63 20.19
CA ALA A 229 -25.27 15.57 19.71
C ALA A 229 -24.05 16.08 18.91
N SER A 230 -24.00 17.37 18.58
CA SER A 230 -22.91 17.96 17.79
C SER A 230 -21.77 18.38 18.71
N ILE A 231 -20.58 17.80 18.53
CA ILE A 231 -19.38 18.07 19.30
C ILE A 231 -18.36 18.74 18.38
N THR A 232 -17.88 19.92 18.76
CA THR A 232 -16.83 20.63 18.03
C THR A 232 -15.50 20.43 18.75
N LEU A 233 -14.49 19.96 18.03
CA LEU A 233 -13.13 19.71 18.48
C LEU A 233 -12.26 20.96 18.31
N THR A 234 -11.16 21.07 19.06
CA THR A 234 -10.19 22.18 18.93
C THR A 234 -9.42 22.12 17.62
N ARG A 235 -9.17 20.90 17.11
CA ARG A 235 -8.57 20.66 15.80
C ARG A 235 -9.46 19.74 14.96
N PRO A 236 -9.46 19.89 13.62
CA PRO A 236 -10.18 18.98 12.73
C PRO A 236 -9.78 17.50 12.93
N PHE A 237 -10.76 16.61 12.84
CA PHE A 237 -10.51 15.18 12.75
C PHE A 237 -9.64 14.87 11.52
N ARG A 238 -8.67 13.97 11.70
CA ARG A 238 -7.76 13.51 10.66
C ARG A 238 -7.71 11.99 10.69
N GLY A 239 -8.17 11.35 9.61
CA GLY A 239 -8.31 9.90 9.53
C GLY A 239 -9.34 9.46 8.50
N THR A 240 -9.85 8.24 8.62
CA THR A 240 -10.90 7.73 7.72
C THR A 240 -12.28 8.23 8.15
N SER A 241 -13.00 8.90 7.25
CA SER A 241 -14.40 9.27 7.48
C SER A 241 -15.28 8.03 7.67
N ALA A 242 -16.06 7.98 8.74
CA ALA A 242 -16.90 6.84 9.09
C ALA A 242 -18.04 7.23 10.03
N SER A 243 -19.08 6.40 10.09
CA SER A 243 -20.14 6.45 11.11
C SER A 243 -20.04 5.24 12.04
N GLY A 244 -20.62 5.34 13.24
CA GLY A 244 -20.55 4.26 14.22
C GLY A 244 -19.17 4.08 14.87
N VAL A 245 -18.33 5.12 14.85
CA VAL A 245 -16.98 5.09 15.40
C VAL A 245 -17.05 5.08 16.93
N ALA A 246 -16.45 4.08 17.57
CA ALA A 246 -16.38 4.04 19.03
C ALA A 246 -15.59 5.25 19.55
N ALA A 247 -16.01 5.79 20.70
CA ALA A 247 -15.33 6.91 21.34
C ALA A 247 -15.32 6.76 22.85
N GLY A 248 -14.28 7.32 23.47
CA GLY A 248 -14.08 7.31 24.92
C GLY A 248 -13.87 8.71 25.46
N GLU A 249 -14.53 9.04 26.56
CA GLU A 249 -14.19 10.22 27.37
C GLU A 249 -13.02 9.88 28.28
N LEU A 250 -12.02 10.74 28.35
CA LEU A 250 -10.90 10.55 29.28
C LEU A 250 -11.33 10.83 30.72
N SER A 251 -10.81 10.03 31.66
CA SER A 251 -11.11 10.20 33.08
C SER A 251 -10.47 11.43 33.73
N ALA A 252 -9.47 12.03 33.08
CA ALA A 252 -8.76 13.22 33.53
C ALA A 252 -8.09 13.94 32.35
N ALA A 253 -7.70 15.20 32.55
CA ALA A 253 -6.88 15.92 31.58
C ALA A 253 -5.46 15.34 31.52
N PRO A 254 -4.90 15.10 30.32
CA PRO A 254 -3.54 14.60 30.13
C PRO A 254 -2.51 15.70 30.47
N THR A 255 -2.13 15.80 31.74
CA THR A 255 -1.31 16.89 32.29
C THR A 255 0.04 16.41 32.80
N SER A 256 0.21 15.11 33.02
CA SER A 256 1.48 14.54 33.49
C SER A 256 2.50 14.51 32.35
N SER A 257 3.78 14.56 32.73
CA SER A 257 4.87 14.60 31.76
C SER A 257 4.92 13.38 30.85
N ASP A 258 4.41 12.22 31.28
CA ASP A 258 4.48 10.91 30.63
C ASP A 258 3.24 10.51 29.81
N GLU A 259 2.20 11.35 29.80
CA GLU A 259 0.86 10.96 29.32
C GLU A 259 0.63 11.18 27.82
N ALA A 260 1.54 11.79 27.04
CA ALA A 260 1.26 12.15 25.64
C ALA A 260 2.39 11.85 24.63
N GLY A 261 1.97 11.56 23.39
CA GLY A 261 2.81 11.31 22.23
C GLY A 261 2.17 11.83 20.94
N ILE A 262 2.99 12.00 19.90
CA ILE A 262 2.53 12.36 18.56
C ILE A 262 2.64 11.13 17.66
N GLN A 263 1.53 10.75 17.05
CA GLN A 263 1.44 9.73 16.01
C GLN A 263 1.40 10.41 14.65
N PHE A 264 2.40 10.14 13.83
CA PHE A 264 2.52 10.58 12.44
C PHE A 264 2.07 9.44 11.53
N ILE A 265 1.24 9.75 10.53
CA ILE A 265 0.71 8.78 9.59
C ILE A 265 0.90 9.32 8.18
N SER A 266 1.42 8.50 7.26
CA SER A 266 1.59 8.92 5.87
C SER A 266 0.24 9.29 5.22
N LEU A 267 0.24 10.35 4.41
CA LEU A 267 -0.93 10.76 3.63
C LEU A 267 -1.19 9.86 2.41
N VAL A 268 -0.19 9.09 1.98
CA VAL A 268 -0.28 8.22 0.82
C VAL A 268 0.09 6.80 1.20
N ASP A 269 -0.57 5.85 0.57
CA ASP A 269 -0.16 4.45 0.66
C ASP A 269 1.20 4.31 -0.04
N ASN A 270 2.10 3.47 0.48
CA ASN A 270 3.53 3.39 0.10
C ASN A 270 4.41 4.59 0.48
N GLY A 271 3.88 5.63 1.15
CA GLY A 271 4.69 6.74 1.63
C GLY A 271 5.55 6.32 2.82
N ASN A 272 6.86 6.52 2.69
CA ASN A 272 7.84 6.27 3.76
C ASN A 272 8.41 7.60 4.23
N PHE A 273 8.56 7.76 5.54
CA PHE A 273 9.09 8.97 6.12
C PHE A 273 9.83 8.67 7.42
N GLU A 274 10.73 9.57 7.83
CA GLU A 274 11.37 9.52 9.13
C GLU A 274 11.19 10.85 9.85
N VAL A 275 10.80 10.78 11.12
CA VAL A 275 10.70 11.96 11.98
C VAL A 275 11.96 12.09 12.81
N THR A 276 12.60 13.25 12.74
CA THR A 276 13.70 13.66 13.61
C THR A 276 13.25 14.88 14.40
N TYR A 277 13.75 15.05 15.61
CA TYR A 277 13.49 16.23 16.44
C TYR A 277 14.79 17.03 16.62
N GLY A 278 14.67 18.35 16.68
CA GLY A 278 15.78 19.27 16.94
C GLY A 278 15.58 20.01 18.25
N GLY A 279 16.49 19.85 19.21
CA GLY A 279 16.49 20.58 20.49
C GLY A 279 16.90 19.72 21.70
N ASN A 280 17.15 20.37 22.83
CA ASN A 280 17.31 19.71 24.14
C ASN A 280 15.96 19.15 24.57
N LEU A 281 15.67 17.94 24.09
CA LEU A 281 14.60 17.10 24.61
C LEU A 281 15.12 16.47 25.90
N ASP A 282 14.52 16.78 27.05
CA ASP A 282 14.91 16.16 28.32
C ASP A 282 14.53 14.68 28.32
N GLY A 283 15.50 13.78 28.52
CA GLY A 283 15.29 12.33 28.58
C GLY A 283 15.44 11.58 27.25
N THR A 284 15.14 10.26 27.26
CA THR A 284 15.15 9.40 26.07
C THR A 284 13.76 9.40 25.44
N VAL A 285 13.64 9.95 24.22
CA VAL A 285 12.38 9.88 23.47
C VAL A 285 12.21 8.52 22.83
N LEU A 286 11.12 7.83 23.13
CA LEU A 286 10.75 6.61 22.42
C LEU A 286 10.25 6.96 21.03
N THR A 287 10.74 6.19 20.07
CA THR A 287 10.21 6.14 18.73
C THR A 287 9.77 4.70 18.46
N ASN A 288 8.53 4.54 18.02
CA ASN A 288 8.07 3.28 17.43
C ASN A 288 7.64 3.58 16.00
N SER A 289 8.01 2.69 15.09
CA SER A 289 7.77 2.84 13.66
C SER A 289 7.23 1.53 13.13
N THR A 290 6.06 1.55 12.52
CA THR A 290 5.54 0.38 11.83
C THR A 290 6.29 0.23 10.52
N ALA A 291 6.78 -0.99 10.24
CA ALA A 291 7.37 -1.29 8.94
C ALA A 291 6.30 -1.08 7.86
N ILE A 292 6.64 -0.29 6.84
CA ILE A 292 5.76 -0.10 5.70
C ILE A 292 5.67 -1.40 4.91
N VAL A 293 4.45 -1.79 4.55
CA VAL A 293 4.21 -2.84 3.56
C VAL A 293 4.03 -2.13 2.23
N PHE A 294 4.97 -2.34 1.31
CA PHE A 294 4.83 -1.81 -0.05
C PHE A 294 3.80 -2.64 -0.83
N SER A 295 2.89 -1.98 -1.53
CA SER A 295 1.96 -2.69 -2.40
C SER A 295 2.69 -3.30 -3.58
N ASN A 296 2.24 -4.48 -3.94
CA ASN A 296 2.56 -5.11 -5.22
C ASN A 296 1.24 -5.43 -5.94
N GLY A 297 1.29 -5.71 -7.24
CA GLY A 297 0.12 -6.23 -7.95
C GLY A 297 -1.05 -5.25 -8.13
N THR A 298 -0.93 -3.96 -7.79
CA THR A 298 -2.03 -3.01 -8.04
C THR A 298 -2.28 -2.85 -9.54
N GLY A 299 -3.52 -2.65 -9.97
CA GLY A 299 -3.84 -2.50 -11.40
C GLY A 299 -3.09 -1.35 -12.07
N THR A 300 -2.77 -0.28 -11.34
CA THR A 300 -1.91 0.81 -11.83
C THR A 300 -0.46 0.36 -12.04
N GLN A 301 0.11 -0.43 -11.11
CA GLN A 301 1.45 -1.01 -11.28
C GLN A 301 1.47 -1.97 -12.47
N VAL A 302 0.47 -2.85 -12.60
CA VAL A 302 0.37 -3.80 -13.73
C VAL A 302 0.19 -3.06 -15.06
N SER A 303 -0.66 -2.03 -15.13
CA SER A 303 -0.80 -1.19 -16.33
C SER A 303 0.50 -0.48 -16.70
N THR A 304 1.26 -0.01 -15.72
CA THR A 304 2.57 0.60 -15.95
C THR A 304 3.58 -0.44 -16.45
N MET A 305 3.58 -1.65 -15.89
CA MET A 305 4.41 -2.77 -16.38
C MET A 305 4.05 -3.14 -17.81
N GLU A 306 2.76 -3.27 -18.12
CA GLU A 306 2.25 -3.53 -19.47
C GLU A 306 2.77 -2.49 -20.47
N ARG A 307 2.59 -1.20 -20.16
CA ARG A 307 3.08 -0.11 -21.02
C ARG A 307 4.60 -0.12 -21.21
N LYS A 308 5.36 -0.44 -20.17
CA LYS A 308 6.84 -0.54 -20.24
C LYS A 308 7.28 -1.73 -21.09
N LEU A 309 6.62 -2.87 -20.95
CA LEU A 309 7.00 -4.14 -21.59
C LEU A 309 6.52 -4.26 -23.04
N LEU A 310 5.43 -3.57 -23.41
CA LEU A 310 5.06 -3.37 -24.82
C LEU A 310 6.16 -2.61 -25.58
N GLY A 311 6.98 -1.82 -24.87
CA GLY A 311 8.06 -1.03 -25.45
C GLY A 311 7.56 -0.01 -26.47
N MET A 312 8.48 0.67 -27.16
CA MET A 312 8.15 1.61 -28.24
C MET A 312 7.54 0.96 -29.50
N LYS A 313 7.16 -0.33 -29.46
CA LYS A 313 6.44 -1.01 -30.55
C LYS A 313 5.01 -0.47 -30.58
N GLY A 314 4.78 0.56 -31.38
CA GLY A 314 3.44 1.07 -31.71
C GLY A 314 3.11 2.48 -31.24
N ILE A 315 3.79 3.02 -30.23
CA ILE A 315 3.53 4.39 -29.73
C ILE A 315 4.07 5.44 -30.72
N PHE A 316 5.08 5.09 -31.52
CA PHE A 316 5.65 5.96 -32.56
C PHE A 316 5.63 5.30 -33.94
N ASN A 317 4.45 4.96 -34.48
CA ASN A 317 4.30 4.98 -35.93
C ASN A 317 3.86 6.40 -36.31
N THR A 318 4.83 7.31 -36.46
CA THR A 318 4.61 8.75 -36.64
C THR A 318 4.21 9.15 -38.06
N ILE A 319 3.95 8.20 -38.97
CA ILE A 319 3.74 8.55 -40.37
C ILE A 319 2.32 8.27 -40.85
N TRP A 320 1.70 7.08 -40.67
CA TRP A 320 0.40 6.83 -41.34
C TRP A 320 -0.73 6.20 -40.50
N TYR A 321 -0.50 5.38 -39.45
CA TYR A 321 -1.57 4.91 -38.54
C TYR A 321 -1.02 4.52 -37.16
N PRO A 322 -1.46 5.15 -36.05
CA PRO A 322 -1.13 4.66 -34.71
C PRO A 322 -1.82 3.31 -34.50
N GLN A 323 -1.05 2.22 -34.37
CA GLN A 323 -1.61 0.94 -33.93
C GLN A 323 -1.73 0.98 -32.41
N SER A 324 -2.96 1.14 -31.91
CA SER A 324 -3.26 0.88 -30.51
C SER A 324 -3.18 -0.63 -30.27
N PHE A 325 -2.25 -1.07 -29.44
CA PHE A 325 -2.26 -2.44 -28.91
C PHE A 325 -3.33 -2.51 -27.82
N PRO A 326 -4.10 -3.61 -27.74
CA PRO A 326 -5.05 -3.79 -26.64
C PRO A 326 -4.27 -3.81 -25.32
N THR A 327 -4.67 -2.95 -24.39
CA THR A 327 -4.23 -3.01 -22.99
C THR A 327 -5.22 -3.87 -22.21
N PHE A 328 -4.70 -4.80 -21.41
CA PHE A 328 -5.48 -5.77 -20.65
C PHE A 328 -5.51 -5.45 -19.16
N ALA A 329 -4.57 -4.64 -18.67
CA ALA A 329 -4.60 -4.20 -17.29
C ALA A 329 -5.82 -3.33 -17.00
N ASN A 330 -6.66 -3.77 -16.07
CA ASN A 330 -7.70 -2.94 -15.46
C ASN A 330 -7.18 -2.34 -14.16
N THR A 331 -7.16 -1.00 -14.07
CA THR A 331 -6.69 -0.26 -12.89
C THR A 331 -7.59 -0.41 -11.67
N ALA A 332 -8.83 -0.89 -11.84
CA ALA A 332 -9.75 -1.19 -10.76
C ALA A 332 -9.52 -2.56 -10.10
N TYR A 333 -8.63 -3.39 -10.66
CA TYR A 333 -8.33 -4.72 -10.13
C TYR A 333 -6.95 -4.78 -9.47
N ASN A 334 -6.81 -5.75 -8.58
CA ASN A 334 -5.53 -6.18 -8.01
C ASN A 334 -5.15 -7.52 -8.65
N TYR A 335 -3.85 -7.81 -8.72
CA TYR A 335 -3.31 -8.96 -9.42
C TYR A 335 -2.25 -9.68 -8.58
N ASP A 336 -2.31 -11.00 -8.63
CA ASP A 336 -1.23 -11.87 -8.20
C ASP A 336 -0.26 -12.06 -9.37
N LEU A 337 1.03 -12.02 -9.09
CA LEU A 337 2.09 -12.04 -10.10
C LEU A 337 2.83 -13.36 -10.05
N TYR A 338 2.84 -14.09 -11.16
CA TYR A 338 3.64 -15.29 -11.34
C TYR A 338 4.81 -14.98 -12.26
N THR A 339 6.00 -15.50 -11.94
CA THR A 339 7.22 -15.30 -12.72
C THR A 339 7.83 -16.63 -13.12
N ILE A 340 8.08 -16.78 -14.43
CA ILE A 340 8.83 -17.89 -15.00
C ILE A 340 10.13 -17.33 -15.59
N GLU A 341 11.28 -17.75 -15.08
CA GLU A 341 12.57 -17.42 -15.69
C GLU A 341 13.15 -18.64 -16.41
N VAL A 342 13.56 -18.43 -17.67
CA VAL A 342 14.02 -19.48 -18.57
C VAL A 342 15.43 -19.15 -19.07
N ASP A 343 16.30 -20.14 -19.04
CA ASP A 343 17.64 -20.08 -19.64
C ASP A 343 17.61 -20.42 -21.13
N ASN A 344 17.91 -19.47 -21.99
CA ASN A 344 18.10 -19.71 -23.42
C ASN A 344 19.56 -19.60 -23.87
N SER A 345 20.53 -19.77 -22.95
CA SER A 345 21.96 -19.76 -23.29
C SER A 345 22.35 -20.80 -24.34
N TYR A 346 21.58 -21.88 -24.50
CA TYR A 346 21.81 -22.90 -25.53
C TYR A 346 21.58 -22.40 -26.98
N LEU A 347 20.89 -21.26 -27.18
CA LEU A 347 20.68 -20.65 -28.50
C LEU A 347 21.87 -19.77 -28.93
N ASP A 348 22.81 -19.46 -28.04
CA ASP A 348 23.97 -18.62 -28.31
C ASP A 348 25.13 -19.41 -28.97
N LYS A 349 24.82 -20.12 -30.05
CA LYS A 349 25.84 -20.80 -30.87
C LYS A 349 26.37 -19.84 -31.94
N GLY A 350 27.23 -18.89 -31.54
CA GLY A 350 28.36 -18.51 -32.40
C GLY A 350 28.52 -17.06 -32.89
N ILE A 351 28.03 -16.01 -32.20
CA ILE A 351 28.39 -14.63 -32.55
C ILE A 351 29.11 -13.96 -31.36
N PRO A 352 30.45 -13.79 -31.40
CA PRO A 352 31.25 -13.37 -30.24
C PRO A 352 31.11 -11.89 -29.81
N THR A 353 30.22 -11.09 -30.39
CA THR A 353 30.34 -9.62 -30.34
C THR A 353 29.22 -8.85 -29.66
N ALA A 354 28.17 -9.51 -29.15
CA ALA A 354 27.19 -8.82 -28.31
C ALA A 354 26.64 -9.78 -27.26
N SER A 355 26.88 -9.46 -25.99
CA SER A 355 26.26 -10.13 -24.85
C SER A 355 24.75 -9.88 -24.86
N TYR A 356 24.03 -10.60 -25.72
CA TYR A 356 22.58 -10.66 -25.64
C TYR A 356 22.23 -11.39 -24.35
N SER A 357 21.36 -10.78 -23.56
CA SER A 357 20.84 -11.42 -22.36
C SER A 357 20.05 -12.67 -22.78
N THR A 358 20.65 -13.83 -22.56
CA THR A 358 20.17 -15.16 -22.93
C THR A 358 19.02 -15.66 -22.05
N ASN A 359 18.65 -14.93 -21.00
CA ASN A 359 17.52 -15.28 -20.14
C ASN A 359 16.24 -14.58 -20.61
N TYR A 360 15.14 -15.34 -20.64
CA TYR A 360 13.80 -14.86 -20.94
C TYR A 360 12.92 -14.98 -19.69
N THR A 361 12.15 -13.93 -19.38
CA THR A 361 11.23 -13.92 -18.24
C THR A 361 9.81 -13.74 -18.74
N VAL A 362 8.91 -14.63 -18.32
CA VAL A 362 7.46 -14.47 -18.46
C VAL A 362 6.89 -14.04 -17.12
N ILE A 363 6.13 -12.95 -17.13
CA ILE A 363 5.34 -12.51 -15.99
C ILE A 363 3.87 -12.74 -16.35
N VAL A 364 3.12 -13.37 -15.46
CA VAL A 364 1.68 -13.56 -15.60
C VAL A 364 1.00 -12.83 -14.45
N ALA A 365 0.16 -11.85 -14.76
CA ALA A 365 -0.66 -11.14 -13.79
C ALA A 365 -2.08 -11.69 -13.85
N LEU A 366 -2.54 -12.40 -12.83
CA LEU A 366 -3.91 -12.87 -12.72
C LEU A 366 -4.65 -12.05 -11.67
N LYS A 367 -5.90 -11.66 -11.95
CA LYS A 367 -6.71 -10.93 -10.98
C LYS A 367 -6.78 -11.68 -9.63
N THR A 368 -6.43 -11.00 -8.55
CA THR A 368 -6.46 -11.56 -7.19
C THR A 368 -7.85 -12.05 -6.81
N ALA A 369 -7.90 -13.19 -6.12
CA ALA A 369 -9.14 -13.92 -5.79
C ALA A 369 -9.98 -14.31 -7.03
N GLY A 370 -9.36 -14.35 -8.21
CA GLY A 370 -9.98 -14.88 -9.42
C GLY A 370 -10.06 -16.41 -9.40
N THR A 371 -11.11 -16.95 -10.01
CA THR A 371 -11.30 -18.42 -10.13
C THR A 371 -10.22 -19.09 -10.97
N ASN A 372 -9.55 -18.32 -11.83
CA ASN A 372 -8.51 -18.79 -12.71
C ASN A 372 -7.17 -19.08 -12.03
N ASN A 373 -6.90 -18.50 -10.84
CA ASN A 373 -5.61 -18.68 -10.17
C ASN A 373 -5.38 -20.15 -9.84
N ALA A 374 -6.35 -20.78 -9.16
CA ALA A 374 -6.30 -22.19 -8.81
C ALA A 374 -6.20 -23.11 -10.05
N ALA A 375 -6.88 -22.76 -11.14
CA ALA A 375 -6.81 -23.54 -12.39
C ALA A 375 -5.43 -23.42 -13.07
N PHE A 376 -4.85 -22.22 -13.06
CA PHE A 376 -3.52 -21.95 -13.59
C PHE A 376 -2.44 -22.66 -12.77
N GLU A 377 -2.50 -22.54 -11.45
CA GLU A 377 -1.62 -23.26 -10.52
C GLU A 377 -1.76 -24.77 -10.63
N GLY A 378 -2.99 -25.30 -10.71
CA GLY A 378 -3.25 -26.73 -10.88
C GLY A 378 -2.71 -27.30 -12.20
N THR A 379 -2.53 -26.45 -13.21
CA THR A 379 -1.94 -26.82 -14.50
C THR A 379 -0.40 -26.72 -14.47
N LEU A 380 0.16 -25.63 -13.96
CA LEU A 380 1.61 -25.40 -13.99
C LEU A 380 2.36 -26.07 -12.84
N ASN A 381 1.81 -26.18 -11.64
CA ASN A 381 2.55 -26.76 -10.51
C ASN A 381 3.01 -28.21 -10.77
N PRO A 382 2.18 -29.13 -11.32
CA PRO A 382 2.65 -30.47 -11.68
C PRO A 382 3.82 -30.43 -12.68
N TYR A 383 3.72 -29.56 -13.69
CA TYR A 383 4.77 -29.36 -14.67
C TYR A 383 6.07 -28.84 -14.05
N MET A 384 5.98 -27.81 -13.20
CA MET A 384 7.12 -27.19 -12.53
C MET A 384 7.78 -28.15 -11.52
N ASN A 385 6.98 -28.93 -10.79
CA ASN A 385 7.50 -29.97 -9.88
C ASN A 385 8.30 -31.04 -10.63
N SER A 386 7.91 -31.38 -11.87
CA SER A 386 8.62 -32.38 -12.69
C SER A 386 10.00 -31.90 -13.17
N VAL A 387 10.32 -30.61 -13.00
CA VAL A 387 11.63 -30.01 -13.27
C VAL A 387 12.31 -29.52 -12.00
N ASP A 388 11.96 -30.11 -10.86
CA ASP A 388 12.53 -29.84 -9.52
C ASP A 388 12.29 -28.41 -9.00
N LEU A 389 11.24 -27.73 -9.46
CA LEU A 389 10.81 -26.43 -8.94
C LEU A 389 9.63 -26.58 -7.96
N PRO A 390 9.58 -25.81 -6.86
CA PRO A 390 8.51 -25.92 -5.88
C PRO A 390 7.17 -25.44 -6.45
N SER A 391 6.07 -25.99 -5.94
CA SER A 391 4.73 -25.50 -6.25
C SER A 391 4.49 -24.09 -5.68
N VAL A 392 3.72 -23.28 -6.40
CA VAL A 392 3.28 -21.94 -6.01
C VAL A 392 1.79 -21.97 -5.70
N THR A 393 1.37 -21.37 -4.59
CA THR A 393 -0.04 -21.22 -4.21
C THR A 393 -0.23 -19.84 -3.57
N LEU A 394 -1.08 -19.00 -4.19
CA LEU A 394 -1.29 -17.59 -3.81
C LEU A 394 -2.70 -17.30 -3.28
#